data_AF-A0A5E4JNU2-F1
#
_entry.id   AF-A0A5E4JNU2-F1
#
_cell.length_a   1.000
_cell.length_b   1.000
_cell.length_c   1.000
_cell.angle_alpha   90.00
_cell.angle_beta   90.00
_cell.angle_gamma   90.00
#
_symmetry.space_group_name_H-M   'P 1'
#
loop_
_entity.id
_entity.type
_entity.pdbx_description
1 polymer ?
#
loop_
_entity_poly.entity_id
_entity_poly.type
_entity_poly.pdbx_seq_one_letter_code
_entity_poly.pdbx_strand_id
1 'polypeptide(L)'
;MNKSAIIINVIITLIVYYVFYFREFILARKEFKCARCGKCCSLRVKVNKEDIERIKKAGYEDFLDKKNKNLKRINGRCRFLTLKNGVTGCEIQDIKPKICKTFPISKGLFGKKIDIRCKNCSGKLF
;
A
#
# COMPACT_ATOMS: atom_id res chain seq x y z
N MET A 1 3.62 -40.21 -37.94
CA MET A 1 3.47 -39.07 -37.01
C MET A 1 2.28 -38.23 -37.45
N ASN A 2 1.22 -38.12 -36.63
CA ASN A 2 -0.03 -37.48 -37.03
C ASN A 2 0.10 -35.95 -36.96
N LYS A 3 0.15 -35.28 -38.11
CA LYS A 3 0.30 -33.81 -38.21
C LYS A 3 -0.79 -33.06 -37.43
N SER A 4 -2.00 -33.61 -37.38
CA SER A 4 -3.13 -33.04 -36.62
C SER A 4 -2.90 -33.06 -35.12
N ALA A 5 -2.27 -34.11 -34.57
CA ALA A 5 -1.96 -34.20 -33.15
C ALA A 5 -0.88 -33.21 -32.70
N ILE A 6 0.06 -32.87 -33.59
CA ILE A 6 1.11 -31.87 -33.32
C ILE A 6 0.50 -30.47 -33.27
N ILE A 7 -0.36 -30.13 -34.24
CA ILE A 7 -1.04 -28.83 -34.29
C ILE A 7 -1.88 -28.59 -33.03
N ILE A 8 -2.64 -29.61 -32.59
CA ILE A 8 -3.47 -29.52 -31.38
C ILE A 8 -2.60 -29.23 -30.15
N ASN A 9 -1.47 -29.92 -29.97
CA ASN A 9 -0.58 -29.69 -28.83
C ASN A 9 0.06 -28.30 -28.83
N VAL A 10 0.43 -27.76 -30.00
CA VAL A 10 0.96 -26.39 -30.10
C VAL A 10 -0.12 -25.38 -29.71
N ILE A 11 -1.35 -25.54 -30.21
CA ILE A 11 -2.46 -24.65 -29.87
C ILE A 11 -2.76 -24.68 -28.36
N ILE A 12 -2.85 -25.86 -27.76
CA ILE A 12 -3.08 -26.02 -26.31
C ILE A 12 -1.96 -25.31 -25.53
N THR A 13 -0.71 -25.48 -25.92
CA THR A 13 0.44 -24.86 -25.24
C THR A 13 0.38 -23.33 -25.31
N LEU A 14 0.04 -22.78 -26.47
CA LEU A 14 -0.12 -21.32 -26.65
C LEU A 14 -1.30 -20.77 -25.85
N ILE A 15 -2.43 -21.50 -25.78
CA ILE A 15 -3.59 -21.12 -24.97
C ILE A 15 -3.23 -21.13 -23.49
N VAL A 16 -2.57 -22.19 -23.00
CA VAL A 16 -2.14 -22.28 -21.59
C VAL A 16 -1.20 -21.12 -21.27
N TYR A 17 -0.20 -20.86 -22.11
CA TYR A 17 0.71 -19.72 -21.94
C TYR A 17 -0.05 -18.39 -21.90
N TYR A 18 -0.99 -18.17 -22.84
CA TYR A 18 -1.81 -16.97 -22.87
C TYR A 18 -2.66 -16.82 -21.61
N VAL A 19 -3.32 -17.88 -21.14
CA VAL A 19 -4.16 -17.85 -19.93
C VAL A 19 -3.32 -17.55 -18.69
N PHE A 20 -2.14 -18.17 -18.54
CA PHE A 20 -1.23 -17.88 -17.43
C PHE A 20 -0.75 -16.43 -17.46
N TYR A 21 -0.29 -15.93 -18.62
CA TYR A 21 0.17 -14.55 -18.76
C TYR A 21 -0.97 -13.52 -18.59
N PHE A 22 -2.15 -13.80 -19.12
CA PHE A 22 -3.32 -12.93 -19.02
C PHE A 22 -3.84 -12.81 -17.59
N ARG A 23 -3.78 -13.90 -16.81
CA ARG A 23 -4.20 -13.91 -15.41
C ARG A 23 -3.28 -13.07 -14.52
N GLU A 24 -1.96 -13.17 -14.71
CA GLU A 24 -0.99 -12.28 -14.06
C GLU A 24 -1.22 -10.81 -14.43
N PHE A 25 -1.54 -10.53 -15.70
CA PHE A 25 -1.85 -9.19 -16.18
C PHE A 25 -3.10 -8.57 -15.54
N ILE A 26 -4.17 -9.35 -15.33
CA ILE A 26 -5.39 -8.89 -14.65
C ILE A 26 -5.10 -8.60 -13.17
N LEU A 27 -4.37 -9.50 -12.48
CA LEU A 27 -4.04 -9.32 -11.07
C LEU A 27 -3.18 -8.09 -10.82
N ALA A 28 -2.29 -7.75 -11.75
CA ALA A 28 -1.46 -6.56 -11.68
C ALA A 28 -2.25 -5.23 -11.73
N ARG A 29 -3.49 -5.24 -12.24
CA ARG A 29 -4.33 -4.03 -12.36
C ARG A 29 -5.31 -3.81 -11.22
N LYS A 30 -5.38 -4.68 -10.21
CA LYS A 30 -6.35 -4.51 -9.12
C LYS A 30 -6.06 -3.23 -8.33
N GLU A 31 -7.00 -2.30 -8.32
CA GLU A 31 -6.87 -1.03 -7.62
C GLU A 31 -6.88 -1.23 -6.09
N PHE A 32 -5.96 -0.55 -5.41
CA PHE A 32 -5.92 -0.54 -3.95
C PHE A 32 -6.98 0.41 -3.39
N LYS A 33 -7.81 -0.07 -2.45
CA LYS A 33 -8.73 0.75 -1.67
C LYS A 33 -8.42 0.61 -0.17
N CYS A 34 -8.22 1.73 0.51
CA CYS A 34 -7.92 1.75 1.94
C CYS A 34 -9.18 1.45 2.78
N ALA A 35 -9.17 0.36 3.54
CA ALA A 35 -10.28 0.02 4.46
C ALA A 35 -10.22 0.74 5.82
N ARG A 36 -9.32 1.73 5.98
CA ARG A 36 -9.14 2.48 7.24
C ARG A 36 -8.93 1.54 8.45
N CYS A 37 -8.04 0.56 8.30
CA CYS A 37 -7.70 -0.41 9.36
C CYS A 37 -6.61 0.08 10.34
N GLY A 38 -5.99 1.24 10.08
CA GLY A 38 -4.96 1.84 10.94
C GLY A 38 -3.61 1.12 10.92
N LYS A 39 -3.40 0.12 10.05
CA LYS A 39 -2.14 -0.63 9.97
C LYS A 39 -0.95 0.23 9.54
N CYS A 40 -1.16 1.23 8.69
CA CYS A 40 -0.11 2.20 8.36
C CYS A 40 0.45 2.91 9.60
N CYS A 41 -0.40 3.17 10.61
CA CYS A 41 0.00 3.79 11.87
C CYS A 41 0.76 2.84 12.81
N SER A 42 0.91 1.55 12.48
CA SER A 42 1.81 0.64 13.22
C SER A 42 3.26 0.72 12.73
N LEU A 43 3.54 1.39 11.61
CA LEU A 43 4.90 1.50 11.04
C LEU A 43 5.73 2.58 11.72
N ARG A 44 7.04 2.35 11.87
CA ARG A 44 7.99 3.42 12.23
C ARG A 44 8.29 4.20 10.97
N VAL A 45 7.91 5.47 10.95
CA VAL A 45 7.97 6.32 9.76
C VAL A 45 8.98 7.42 9.97
N LYS A 46 10.07 7.38 9.21
CA LYS A 46 11.03 8.49 9.11
C LYS A 46 10.49 9.52 8.13
N VAL A 47 10.45 10.78 8.54
CA VAL A 47 9.96 11.88 7.68
C VAL A 47 11.10 12.76 7.20
N ASN A 48 10.95 13.30 5.99
CA ASN A 48 11.91 14.23 5.41
C ASN A 48 11.69 15.65 5.96
N LYS A 49 12.62 16.57 5.67
CA LYS A 49 12.56 17.95 6.16
C LYS A 49 11.31 18.67 5.65
N GLU A 50 10.93 18.45 4.39
CA GLU A 50 9.80 19.13 3.76
C GLU A 50 8.46 18.75 4.42
N ASP A 51 8.28 17.48 4.77
CA ASP A 51 7.08 17.02 5.49
C ASP A 51 7.07 17.55 6.94
N ILE A 52 8.23 17.67 7.58
CA ILE A 52 8.35 18.24 8.93
C ILE A 52 7.89 19.70 8.92
N GLU A 53 8.42 20.52 8.02
CA GLU A 53 8.07 21.93 7.96
C GLU A 53 6.59 22.14 7.61
N ARG A 54 6.03 21.32 6.72
CA ARG A 54 4.60 21.37 6.40
C ARG A 54 3.71 21.04 7.61
N ILE A 55 4.11 20.06 8.42
CA ILE A 55 3.34 19.66 9.61
C ILE A 55 3.48 20.70 10.72
N LYS A 56 4.66 21.29 10.92
CA LYS A 56 4.86 22.41 11.86
C LYS A 56 4.03 23.63 11.48
N LYS A 57 4.03 24.02 10.19
CA LYS A 57 3.22 25.14 9.69
C LYS A 57 1.72 24.96 9.92
N ALA A 58 1.27 23.72 10.06
CA ALA A 58 -0.11 23.39 10.42
C ALA A 58 -0.40 23.40 11.93
N GLY A 59 0.58 23.79 12.77
CA GLY A 59 0.42 23.98 14.22
C GLY A 59 0.83 22.80 15.10
N TYR A 60 1.49 21.77 14.56
CA TYR A 60 1.91 20.61 15.33
C TYR A 60 3.38 20.72 15.77
N GLU A 61 3.64 20.80 17.09
CA GLU A 61 4.99 21.05 17.62
C GLU A 61 5.63 19.88 18.40
N ASP A 62 4.94 18.75 18.58
CA ASP A 62 5.47 17.55 19.29
C ASP A 62 5.11 16.23 18.58
N PHE A 63 5.36 16.18 17.28
CA PHE A 63 5.02 15.02 16.45
C PHE A 63 6.22 14.15 16.03
N LEU A 64 7.44 14.49 16.46
CA LEU A 64 8.67 13.78 16.11
C LEU A 64 9.36 13.17 17.33
N ASP A 65 9.95 12.00 17.12
CA ASP A 65 10.99 11.47 17.98
C ASP A 65 12.30 12.23 17.70
N LYS A 66 12.80 12.93 18.73
CA LYS A 66 14.00 13.79 18.66
C LYS A 66 15.25 13.04 18.21
N LYS A 67 15.35 11.73 18.44
CA LYS A 67 16.57 10.96 18.12
C LYS A 67 16.68 10.63 16.63
N ASN A 68 15.56 10.32 15.97
CA ASN A 68 15.59 9.63 14.67
C ASN A 68 14.77 10.31 13.57
N LYS A 69 14.15 11.47 13.84
CA LYS A 69 13.20 12.15 12.92
C LYS A 69 12.08 11.20 12.46
N ASN A 70 11.71 10.27 13.33
CA ASN A 70 10.54 9.42 13.13
C ASN A 70 9.31 10.14 13.65
N LEU A 71 8.14 9.87 13.06
CA LEU A 71 6.88 10.25 13.68
C LEU A 71 6.80 9.66 15.09
N LYS A 72 6.44 10.49 16.07
CA LYS A 72 6.26 10.12 17.47
C LYS A 72 5.19 9.05 17.59
N ARG A 73 5.39 8.14 18.54
CA ARG A 73 4.47 7.04 18.81
C ARG A 73 3.96 7.10 20.25
N ILE A 74 2.67 6.83 20.42
CA ILE A 74 1.98 6.72 21.70
C ILE A 74 1.38 5.32 21.77
N ASN A 75 1.62 4.58 22.85
CA ASN A 75 1.14 3.21 23.04
C ASN A 75 1.42 2.29 21.84
N GLY A 76 2.62 2.40 21.28
CA GLY A 76 3.02 1.58 20.14
C GLY A 76 2.32 1.91 18.81
N ARG A 77 1.61 3.05 18.67
CA ARG A 77 1.00 3.53 17.42
C ARG A 77 1.44 4.95 17.10
N CYS A 78 1.31 5.38 15.84
CA CYS A 78 1.56 6.77 15.43
C CYS A 78 0.69 7.76 16.23
N ARG A 79 1.27 8.88 16.69
CA ARG A 79 0.59 9.98 17.40
C ARG A 79 -0.70 10.43 16.70
N PHE A 80 -0.70 10.46 15.37
CA PHE A 80 -1.81 10.96 14.57
C PHE A 80 -2.92 9.93 14.31
N LEU A 81 -2.84 8.72 14.88
CA LEU A 81 -3.91 7.73 14.77
C LEU A 81 -5.13 8.21 15.55
N THR A 82 -6.28 8.28 14.88
CA THR A 82 -7.56 8.56 15.53
C THR A 82 -8.50 7.36 15.42
N LEU A 83 -9.43 7.24 16.36
CA LEU A 83 -10.51 6.26 16.35
C LEU A 83 -11.82 7.01 16.61
N LYS A 84 -12.73 7.00 15.64
CA LYS A 84 -14.05 7.62 15.76
C LYS A 84 -15.10 6.59 15.35
N ASN A 85 -16.07 6.29 16.22
CA ASN A 85 -17.14 5.32 15.97
C ASN A 85 -16.63 3.96 15.46
N GLY A 86 -15.54 3.45 16.07
CA GLY A 86 -14.92 2.18 15.66
C GLY A 86 -14.10 2.25 14.36
N VAL A 87 -14.06 3.39 13.67
CA VAL A 87 -13.32 3.58 12.42
C VAL A 87 -12.02 4.33 12.66
N THR A 88 -10.89 3.79 12.18
CA THR A 88 -9.61 4.48 12.32
C THR A 88 -9.46 5.64 11.34
N GLY A 89 -8.67 6.64 11.73
CA GLY A 89 -8.36 7.80 10.91
C GLY A 89 -6.94 8.29 11.13
N CYS A 90 -6.58 9.33 10.40
CA CYS A 90 -5.36 10.07 10.62
C CYS A 90 -5.71 11.54 10.83
N GLU A 91 -5.29 12.12 11.94
CA GLU A 91 -5.55 13.51 12.30
C GLU A 91 -5.02 14.47 11.22
N ILE A 92 -3.82 14.20 10.69
CA ILE A 92 -3.16 15.03 9.68
C ILE A 92 -3.42 14.55 8.24
N GLN A 93 -4.62 14.06 7.93
CA GLN A 93 -4.95 13.37 6.68
C GLN A 93 -4.44 14.10 5.41
N ASP A 94 -4.66 15.40 5.31
CA ASP A 94 -4.40 16.18 4.10
C ASP A 94 -2.90 16.50 3.91
N ILE A 95 -2.22 16.75 5.04
CA ILE A 95 -0.80 17.12 5.08
C ILE A 95 0.13 15.96 5.40
N LYS A 96 -0.39 14.72 5.43
CA LYS A 96 0.37 13.48 5.66
C LYS A 96 1.74 13.48 4.97
N PRO A 97 2.78 12.93 5.63
CA PRO A 97 4.07 12.72 4.98
C PRO A 97 3.94 11.92 3.69
N LYS A 98 4.83 12.17 2.72
CA LYS A 98 4.81 11.51 1.41
C LYS A 98 4.83 9.99 1.54
N ILE A 99 5.67 9.48 2.43
CA ILE A 99 5.79 8.04 2.72
C ILE A 99 4.48 7.43 3.29
N CYS A 100 3.70 8.20 4.05
CA CYS A 100 2.39 7.79 4.54
C CYS A 100 1.33 7.79 3.43
N LYS A 101 1.44 8.72 2.45
CA LYS A 101 0.54 8.79 1.29
C LYS A 101 0.78 7.64 0.30
N THR A 102 2.02 7.18 0.18
CA THR A 102 2.37 6.09 -0.76
C THR A 102 2.04 4.71 -0.21
N PHE A 103 1.98 4.51 1.10
CA PHE A 103 1.62 3.23 1.69
C PHE A 103 0.18 2.82 1.30
N PRO A 104 -0.09 1.53 0.97
CA PRO A 104 0.81 0.38 1.01
C PRO A 104 1.51 0.08 -0.32
N ILE A 105 1.45 0.98 -1.29
CA ILE A 105 2.01 0.75 -2.62
C ILE A 105 3.53 0.96 -2.58
N SER A 106 4.27 -0.07 -2.94
CA SER A 106 5.72 -0.02 -3.16
C SER A 106 6.06 -0.31 -4.63
N LYS A 107 7.22 0.17 -5.09
CA LYS A 107 7.75 -0.17 -6.42
C LYS A 107 8.37 -1.57 -6.35
N GLY A 108 7.88 -2.49 -7.16
CA GLY A 108 8.50 -3.79 -7.40
C GLY A 108 9.11 -3.87 -8.80
N LEU A 109 9.86 -4.94 -9.05
CA LEU A 109 10.57 -5.18 -10.31
C LEU A 109 9.66 -5.20 -11.55
N PHE A 110 8.42 -5.70 -11.39
CA PHE A 110 7.44 -5.85 -12.48
C PHE A 110 6.21 -4.94 -12.30
N GLY A 111 6.32 -3.86 -11.53
CA GLY A 111 5.21 -2.93 -11.31
C GLY A 111 4.92 -2.63 -9.83
N LYS A 112 3.72 -2.15 -9.54
CA LYS A 112 3.30 -1.79 -8.17
C LYS A 112 3.04 -3.06 -7.35
N LYS A 113 3.59 -3.12 -6.14
CA LYS A 113 3.29 -4.17 -5.15
C LYS A 113 2.55 -3.57 -3.97
N ILE A 114 1.57 -4.30 -3.44
CA ILE A 114 0.87 -3.93 -2.21
C ILE A 114 1.63 -4.57 -1.04
N ASP A 115 1.94 -3.77 -0.01
CA ASP A 115 2.58 -4.25 1.20
C ASP A 115 1.74 -5.35 1.86
N ILE A 116 2.36 -6.53 2.05
CA ILE A 116 1.73 -7.71 2.65
C ILE A 116 1.20 -7.47 4.06
N ARG A 117 1.59 -6.39 4.73
CA ARG A 117 1.08 -6.01 6.05
C ARG A 117 -0.33 -5.38 5.97
N CYS A 118 -0.76 -4.84 4.82
CA CYS A 118 -2.10 -4.28 4.58
C CYS A 118 -3.09 -5.36 4.07
N LYS A 119 -3.20 -6.53 4.74
CA LYS A 119 -4.05 -7.64 4.24
C LYS A 119 -5.55 -7.35 4.24
N ASN A 120 -6.03 -6.52 5.17
CA ASN A 120 -7.46 -6.18 5.35
C ASN A 120 -7.84 -4.80 4.81
N CYS A 121 -7.06 -4.27 3.87
CA CYS A 121 -7.43 -3.08 3.12
C CYS A 121 -8.29 -3.53 1.93
N SER A 122 -9.44 -4.12 2.25
CA SER A 122 -10.41 -4.66 1.30
C SER A 122 -11.16 -3.51 0.64
N GLY A 123 -10.76 -3.16 -0.58
CA GLY A 123 -11.78 -2.87 -1.57
C GLY A 123 -12.69 -4.09 -1.66
N LYS A 124 -13.96 -3.96 -1.27
CA LYS A 124 -14.99 -4.90 -1.71
C LYS A 124 -14.82 -5.07 -3.22
N LEU A 125 -14.68 -6.32 -3.67
CA LEU A 125 -15.15 -6.67 -5.00
C LEU A 125 -16.64 -6.28 -5.01
N PHE A 126 -16.98 -5.31 -5.84
CA PHE A 126 -18.30 -5.28 -6.43
C PHE A 126 -18.28 -6.30 -7.56
#